data_AF-A0A9D8FUT5-F1
#
_entry.id   AF-A0A9D8FUT5-F1
#
_cell.length_a   1.000
_cell.length_b   1.000
_cell.length_c   1.000
_cell.angle_alpha   90.00
_cell.angle_beta   90.00
_cell.angle_gamma   90.00
#
_symmetry.space_group_name_H-M   'P 1'
#
loop_
_entity.id
_entity.type
_entity.pdbx_description
1 polymer ?
#
loop_
_entity_poly.entity_id
_entity_poly.type
_entity_poly.pdbx_seq_one_letter_code
_entity_poly.pdbx_strand_id
1 'polypeptide(L)' 'MAQLTRHGQPWSKKEIALLKEHYRKGTLHRLIAAKLNRTLVAVESKAMELGLSSQRKKK' A
#
# COMPACT_ATOMS: atom_id res chain seq x y z
N MET A 1 3.22 -20.12 -0.01
CA MET A 1 2.41 -18.92 -0.33
C MET A 1 3.35 -17.79 -0.73
N ALA A 2 3.63 -17.63 -2.02
CA ALA A 2 4.43 -16.52 -2.53
C ALA A 2 3.99 -16.26 -3.98
N GLN A 3 3.22 -15.20 -4.19
CA GLN A 3 2.84 -14.77 -5.54
C GLN A 3 3.89 -13.78 -6.02
N LEU A 4 4.96 -14.29 -6.63
CA LEU A 4 5.83 -13.56 -7.55
C LEU A 4 5.08 -13.45 -8.88
N THR A 5 4.07 -12.60 -8.96
CA THR A 5 3.38 -12.35 -10.24
C THR A 5 3.68 -10.95 -10.72
N ARG A 6 4.71 -10.93 -11.55
CA ARG A 6 4.97 -10.04 -12.70
C ARG A 6 3.63 -9.61 -13.34
N HIS A 7 3.60 -8.38 -13.86
CA HIS A 7 2.45 -7.60 -14.38
C HIS A 7 1.81 -6.65 -13.35
N GLY A 8 2.56 -5.59 -13.04
CA GLY A 8 2.09 -4.46 -12.24
C GLY A 8 0.94 -3.74 -12.94
N GLN A 9 -0.29 -3.96 -12.46
CA GLN A 9 -1.38 -3.03 -12.74
C GLN A 9 -0.94 -1.64 -12.27
N PRO A 10 -0.92 -0.64 -13.18
CA PRO A 10 -0.47 0.71 -12.84
C PRO A 10 -1.35 1.28 -11.73
N TRP A 11 -0.72 1.93 -10.76
CA TRP A 11 -1.45 2.62 -9.71
C TRP A 11 -2.11 3.87 -10.28
N SER A 12 -3.42 3.93 -10.23
CA SER A 12 -4.17 5.11 -10.63
C SER A 12 -3.91 6.26 -9.65
N LYS A 13 -3.98 7.49 -10.14
CA LYS A 13 -3.88 8.70 -9.28
C LYS A 13 -4.87 8.66 -8.12
N LYS A 14 -6.07 8.09 -8.34
CA LYS A 14 -7.10 7.86 -7.31
C LYS A 14 -6.64 6.84 -6.24
N GLU A 15 -6.06 5.71 -6.65
CA GLU A 15 -5.53 4.70 -5.72
C GLU A 15 -4.38 5.27 -4.88
N ILE A 16 -3.50 6.08 -5.49
CA ILE A 16 -2.39 6.75 -4.79
C ILE A 16 -2.92 7.78 -3.79
N ALA A 17 -3.95 8.55 -4.14
CA ALA A 17 -4.56 9.52 -3.24
C ALA A 17 -5.23 8.81 -2.04
N LEU A 18 -5.99 7.74 -2.29
CA LEU A 18 -6.60 6.91 -1.24
C LEU A 18 -5.54 6.29 -0.34
N LEU A 19 -4.47 5.74 -0.92
CA LEU A 19 -3.34 5.19 -0.18
C LEU A 19 -2.75 6.25 0.77
N LYS A 20 -2.44 7.45 0.26
CA LYS A 20 -1.92 8.57 1.08
C LYS A 20 -2.87 8.98 2.20
N GLU A 21 -4.17 9.07 1.91
CA GLU A 21 -5.17 9.46 2.91
C GLU A 21 -5.30 8.40 4.02
N HIS A 22 -5.34 7.12 3.64
CA HIS A 22 -5.40 6.03 4.60
C HIS A 22 -4.14 5.93 5.46
N TYR A 23 -2.95 6.17 4.89
CA TYR A 23 -1.70 6.29 5.65
C TYR A 23 -1.72 7.46 6.64
N ARG A 24 -2.22 8.63 6.22
CA ARG A 24 -2.40 9.79 7.11
C ARG A 24 -3.36 9.51 8.26
N LYS A 25 -4.40 8.71 8.01
CA LYS A 25 -5.39 8.27 9.01
C LYS A 25 -4.89 7.13 9.91
N GLY A 26 -3.69 6.58 9.68
CA GLY A 26 -3.16 5.44 10.44
C GLY A 26 -3.92 4.13 10.19
N THR A 27 -4.54 3.98 9.01
CA THR A 27 -5.28 2.76 8.65
C THR A 27 -4.31 1.59 8.44
N LEU A 28 -4.65 0.40 8.94
CA LEU A 28 -3.86 -0.81 8.74
C LEU A 28 -3.70 -1.13 7.24
N HIS A 29 -2.49 -1.48 6.80
CA HIS A 29 -2.21 -1.82 5.40
C HIS A 29 -3.11 -2.95 4.88
N ARG A 30 -3.53 -3.88 5.75
CA ARG A 30 -4.44 -4.99 5.40
C ARG A 30 -5.83 -4.49 4.98
N LEU A 31 -6.35 -3.45 5.65
CA LEU A 31 -7.63 -2.84 5.30
C LEU A 31 -7.55 -2.08 3.98
N ILE A 32 -6.43 -1.39 3.74
CA ILE A 32 -6.19 -0.67 2.49
C ILE A 32 -6.06 -1.67 1.33
N ALA A 33 -5.32 -2.76 1.52
CA ALA A 33 -5.20 -3.87 0.58
C ALA A 33 -6.57 -4.46 0.22
N ALA A 34 -7.41 -4.74 1.22
CA ALA A 34 -8.77 -5.23 1.00
C ALA A 34 -9.64 -4.22 0.22
N LYS A 35 -9.56 -2.92 0.56
CA LYS A 35 -10.32 -1.85 -0.12
C LYS A 35 -9.89 -1.63 -1.57
N LEU A 36 -8.59 -1.70 -1.83
CA LEU A 36 -8.02 -1.49 -3.17
C LEU A 36 -7.98 -2.79 -3.98
N ASN A 37 -8.45 -3.92 -3.42
CA ASN A 37 -8.30 -5.26 -3.99
C ASN A 37 -6.85 -5.57 -4.42
N ARG A 38 -5.89 -5.05 -3.64
CA ARG A 38 -4.45 -5.26 -3.85
C ARG A 38 -3.91 -6.15 -2.74
N THR A 39 -2.74 -6.73 -2.97
CA THR A 39 -2.03 -7.46 -1.93
C THR A 39 -1.37 -6.49 -0.95
N LEU A 40 -1.22 -6.92 0.31
CA LEU A 40 -0.46 -6.21 1.34
C LEU A 40 0.92 -5.80 0.84
N VAL A 41 1.62 -6.74 0.20
CA VAL A 41 2.96 -6.51 -0.37
C VAL A 41 2.94 -5.40 -1.43
N ALA A 42 1.92 -5.35 -2.31
CA ALA A 42 1.82 -4.28 -3.31
C ALA A 42 1.58 -2.91 -2.66
N VAL A 43 0.76 -2.86 -1.61
CA VAL A 43 0.51 -1.64 -0.83
C VAL A 43 1.78 -1.17 -0.13
N GLU A 44 2.53 -2.09 0.49
CA GLU A 44 3.80 -1.79 1.17
C GLU A 44 4.88 -1.33 0.20
N SER A 45 5.07 -2.04 -0.91
CA SER A 45 6.01 -1.65 -1.96
C SER A 45 5.65 -0.27 -2.49
N LYS A 46 4.37 0.01 -2.73
CA LYS A 46 3.95 1.32 -3.23
C LYS A 46 4.13 2.43 -2.21
N ALA A 47 3.82 2.16 -0.94
CA ALA A 47 4.04 3.11 0.13
C ALA A 47 5.53 3.42 0.30
N MET A 48 6.41 2.44 0.11
CA MET A 48 7.85 2.62 0.10
C MET A 48 8.33 3.45 -1.08
N GLU A 49 7.85 3.19 -2.30
CA GLU A 49 8.11 4.03 -3.47
C GLU A 49 7.64 5.48 -3.26
N LEU A 50 6.53 5.69 -2.56
CA LEU A 50 5.95 7.00 -2.29
C LEU A 50 6.54 7.70 -1.05
N GLY A 51 7.48 7.06 -0.34
CA GLY A 51 8.05 7.59 0.91
C GLY A 51 7.06 7.69 2.08
N LEU A 52 5.91 7.01 1.99
CA LEU A 52 4.88 6.96 3.03
C LEU A 52 5.23 5.95 4.14
N SER A 53 6.10 4.98 3.84
CA SER A 53 6.62 4.02 4.81
C SER A 53 7.82 4.57 5.58
N SER A 54 7.69 5.76 6.16
CA SER A 54 8.63 6.22 7.19
C SER A 54 7.86 6.28 8.50
N GLN A 55 7.88 5.17 9.24
CA GLN A 55 7.85 5.08 10.70
C GLN A 55 7.57 3.63 11.06
N ARG A 56 8.64 2.87 10.99
CA ARG A 56 8.92 1.78 11.90
C ARG A 56 8.74 2.32 13.34
N LYS A 57 7.53 2.33 13.90
CA LYS A 57 7.40 2.27 15.36
C LYS A 57 7.76 0.85 15.75
N LYS A 58 9.07 0.63 15.90
CA LYS A 58 9.57 -0.48 16.72
C LYS A 58 8.99 -0.23 18.10
N LYS A 59 8.12 -1.11 18.55
CA LYS A 59 7.86 -1.31 19.97
C LYS A 59 8.49 -2.65 20.33
#